data_AF-A0A420TW03-F1
#
_entry.id   AF-A0A420TW03-F1
#
_cell.length_a   1.000
_cell.length_b   1.000
_cell.length_c   1.000
_cell.angle_alpha   90.00
_cell.angle_beta   90.00
_cell.angle_gamma   90.00
#
_symmetry.space_group_name_H-M   'P 1'
#
loop_
_entity.id
_entity.type
_entity.pdbx_description
1 polymer ?
#
loop_
_entity_poly.entity_id
_entity_poly.type
_entity_poly.pdbx_seq_one_letter_code
_entity_poly.pdbx_strand_id
1 'polypeptide(L)'
;MAELAALGVAASVLQVVDYGTRFLTTLYQVRQSKNDFLNNLQSLHSSSSNLRDAQHELRAISLHGTSTDVAISSLAKKSEAIAKEMLDSLKRIEENSHGRKRDAVMKTWLIILKEDKLKGLESRLTEVKADLTFYLSVNLRATARETLENQIQMLQEMRDM
;
A
#
# COMPACT_ATOMS: atom_id res chain seq x y z
N MET A 1 20.20 1.77 -12.46
CA MET A 1 19.49 2.88 -11.78
C MET A 1 17.97 2.77 -11.92
N ALA A 2 17.42 2.54 -13.11
CA ALA A 2 15.97 2.39 -13.31
C ALA A 2 15.35 1.21 -12.54
N GLU A 3 16.04 0.08 -12.44
CA GLU A 3 15.58 -1.09 -11.67
C GLU A 3 15.53 -0.82 -10.16
N LEU A 4 16.52 -0.11 -9.62
CA LEU A 4 16.53 0.33 -8.21
C LEU A 4 15.41 1.33 -7.93
N ALA A 5 15.13 2.23 -8.87
CA ALA A 5 13.98 3.13 -8.76
C ALA A 5 12.66 2.33 -8.75
N ALA A 6 12.51 1.35 -9.66
CA ALA A 6 11.33 0.48 -9.71
C ALA A 6 11.15 -0.36 -8.44
N LEU A 7 12.25 -0.86 -7.86
CA LEU A 7 12.23 -1.54 -6.56
C LEU A 7 11.81 -0.61 -5.42
N GLY A 8 12.26 0.65 -5.43
CA GLY A 8 11.82 1.67 -4.49
C GLY A 8 10.31 1.89 -4.56
N VAL A 9 9.77 2.11 -5.77
CA VAL A 9 8.32 2.27 -5.99
C VAL A 9 7.55 1.02 -5.53
N ALA A 10 8.05 -0.18 -5.84
CA ALA A 10 7.46 -1.43 -5.41
C ALA A 10 7.40 -1.56 -3.88
N ALA A 11 8.43 -1.11 -3.16
CA ALA A 11 8.44 -1.09 -1.71
C ALA A 11 7.36 -0.16 -1.14
N SER A 12 7.22 1.05 -1.67
CA SER A 12 6.18 2.00 -1.23
C SER A 12 4.77 1.47 -1.54
N VAL A 13 4.57 0.78 -2.67
CA VAL A 13 3.30 0.08 -2.98
C VAL A 13 3.02 -1.00 -1.95
N LEU A 14 4.01 -1.82 -1.59
CA LEU A 14 3.87 -2.87 -0.60
C LEU A 14 3.54 -2.32 0.80
N GLN A 15 4.13 -1.18 1.17
CA GLN A 15 3.81 -0.49 2.43
C GLN A 15 2.33 -0.08 2.48
N VAL A 16 1.78 0.49 1.39
CA VAL A 16 0.34 0.81 1.33
C VAL A 16 -0.51 -0.46 1.48
N VAL A 17 -0.10 -1.56 0.86
CA VAL A 17 -0.80 -2.85 1.00
C VAL A 17 -0.79 -3.33 2.46
N ASP A 18 0.36 -3.33 3.13
CA ASP A 18 0.49 -3.77 4.52
C ASP A 18 -0.29 -2.85 5.47
N TYR A 19 -0.06 -1.55 5.40
CA TYR A 19 -0.74 -0.58 6.28
C TYR A 19 -2.25 -0.53 6.02
N GLY A 20 -2.68 -0.60 4.76
CA GLY A 20 -4.09 -0.67 4.40
C GLY A 20 -4.77 -1.96 4.91
N THR A 21 -4.09 -3.10 4.83
CA THR A 21 -4.61 -4.37 5.35
C THR A 21 -4.73 -4.33 6.87
N ARG A 22 -3.72 -3.79 7.57
CA ARG A 22 -3.77 -3.60 9.02
C ARG A 22 -4.89 -2.64 9.42
N PHE A 23 -5.04 -1.53 8.70
CA PHE A 23 -6.14 -0.58 8.89
C PHE A 23 -7.50 -1.29 8.83
N LEU A 24 -7.76 -2.06 7.78
CA LEU A 24 -9.03 -2.79 7.62
C LEU A 24 -9.23 -3.84 8.73
N THR A 25 -8.17 -4.59 9.05
CA THR A 25 -8.19 -5.59 10.12
C THR A 25 -8.56 -4.96 11.46
N THR A 26 -7.90 -3.87 11.82
CA THR A 26 -8.19 -3.14 13.05
C THR A 26 -9.60 -2.56 13.03
N LEU A 27 -10.07 -2.10 11.87
CA LEU A 27 -11.43 -1.59 11.72
C LEU A 27 -12.49 -2.68 11.96
N TYR A 28 -12.27 -3.90 11.45
CA TYR A 28 -13.12 -5.06 11.77
C TYR A 28 -13.08 -5.41 13.26
N GLN A 29 -11.90 -5.36 13.90
CA GLN A 29 -11.74 -5.61 15.34
C GLN A 29 -12.47 -4.57 16.20
N VAL A 30 -12.40 -3.29 15.83
CA VAL A 30 -13.15 -2.22 16.51
C VAL A 30 -14.66 -2.44 16.40
N ARG A 31 -15.15 -2.94 15.26
CA ARG A 31 -16.57 -3.25 15.05
C ARG A 31 -17.05 -4.42 15.89
N GLN A 32 -16.21 -5.43 16.12
CA GLN A 32 -16.57 -6.65 16.85
C GLN A 32 -16.34 -6.56 18.37
N SER A 33 -15.32 -5.82 18.84
CA SER A 33 -14.93 -5.81 20.25
C SER A 33 -15.65 -4.72 21.06
N LYS A 34 -16.28 -5.13 22.17
CA LYS A 34 -16.83 -4.20 23.18
C LYS A 34 -15.78 -3.76 24.22
N ASN A 35 -14.76 -4.58 24.50
CA ASN A 35 -13.82 -4.39 25.60
C ASN A 35 -12.45 -3.81 25.17
N ASP A 36 -12.00 -4.06 23.94
CA ASP A 36 -10.67 -3.60 23.46
C ASP A 36 -10.75 -2.40 22.51
N PHE A 37 -11.88 -1.71 22.52
CA PHE A 37 -12.17 -0.61 21.60
C PHE A 37 -11.08 0.48 21.60
N LEU A 38 -10.61 0.90 22.78
CA LEU A 38 -9.62 1.98 22.89
C LEU A 38 -8.25 1.58 22.35
N ASN A 39 -7.79 0.36 22.65
CA ASN A 39 -6.53 -0.17 22.14
C ASN A 39 -6.57 -0.29 20.61
N ASN A 40 -7.67 -0.84 20.08
CA ASN A 40 -7.87 -0.96 18.64
C ASN A 40 -7.98 0.41 17.95
N LEU A 41 -8.59 1.40 18.61
CA LEU A 41 -8.65 2.77 18.08
C LEU A 41 -7.27 3.43 18.02
N GLN A 42 -6.42 3.21 19.02
CA GLN A 42 -5.02 3.65 18.97
C GLN A 42 -4.25 2.95 17.83
N SER A 43 -4.39 1.64 17.69
CA SER A 43 -3.79 0.89 16.57
C SER A 43 -4.28 1.41 15.21
N LEU A 44 -5.57 1.74 15.09
CA LEU A 44 -6.15 2.30 13.87
C LEU A 44 -5.54 3.66 13.54
N HIS A 45 -5.35 4.51 14.56
CA HIS A 45 -4.69 5.81 14.39
C HIS A 45 -3.25 5.64 13.91
N SER A 46 -2.49 4.71 14.51
CA SER A 46 -1.12 4.41 14.09
C SER A 46 -1.06 3.88 12.65
N SER A 47 -1.92 2.92 12.29
CA SER A 47 -2.00 2.42 10.90
C SER A 47 -2.42 3.50 9.92
N SER A 48 -3.30 4.42 10.32
CA SER A 48 -3.69 5.57 9.51
C SER A 48 -2.53 6.55 9.28
N SER A 49 -1.71 6.78 10.30
CA SER A 49 -0.50 7.62 10.17
C SER A 49 0.47 7.00 9.17
N ASN A 50 0.80 5.73 9.32
CA ASN A 50 1.72 5.03 8.43
C ASN A 50 1.19 4.98 6.98
N LEU A 51 -0.11 4.79 6.81
CA LEU A 51 -0.76 4.81 5.50
C LEU A 51 -0.67 6.20 4.84
N ARG A 52 -0.77 7.28 5.63
CA ARG A 52 -0.61 8.65 5.15
C ARG A 52 0.82 8.93 4.70
N ASP A 53 1.81 8.45 5.45
CA ASP A 53 3.21 8.60 5.08
C ASP A 53 3.53 7.84 3.79
N ALA A 54 3.08 6.58 3.67
CA ALA A 54 3.23 5.77 2.46
C ALA A 54 2.51 6.38 1.24
N GLN A 55 1.33 6.98 1.44
CA GLN A 55 0.62 7.71 0.40
C GLN A 55 1.43 8.93 -0.07
N HIS A 56 1.98 9.70 0.86
CA HIS A 56 2.79 10.88 0.51
C HIS A 56 4.04 10.49 -0.29
N GLU A 57 4.68 9.38 0.08
CA GLU A 57 5.83 8.83 -0.64
C GLU A 57 5.46 8.45 -2.10
N LEU A 58 4.35 7.72 -2.30
CA LEU A 58 3.86 7.36 -3.65
C LEU A 58 3.54 8.59 -4.50
N ARG A 59 2.98 9.63 -3.86
CA ARG A 59 2.68 10.89 -4.53
C ARG A 59 3.95 11.64 -4.93
N ALA A 60 4.97 11.64 -4.08
CA ALA A 60 6.27 12.25 -4.38
C ALA A 60 6.97 11.54 -5.55
N ILE A 61 6.93 10.20 -5.58
CA ILE A 61 7.43 9.38 -6.68
C ILE A 61 6.74 9.77 -8.00
N SER A 62 5.41 9.90 -7.97
CA SER A 62 4.61 10.25 -9.15
C SER A 62 4.87 11.66 -9.68
N LEU A 63 5.18 12.62 -8.79
CA LEU A 63 5.44 14.02 -9.13
C LEU A 63 6.84 14.25 -9.71
N HIS A 64 7.83 13.44 -9.32
CA HIS A 64 9.22 13.61 -9.76
C HIS A 64 9.56 12.90 -11.07
N GLY A 65 8.56 12.34 -11.77
CA GLY A 65 8.73 11.83 -13.13
C GLY A 65 9.85 10.79 -13.25
N THR A 66 10.09 10.00 -12.20
CA THR A 66 11.09 8.94 -12.21
C THR A 66 10.77 8.00 -13.37
N SER A 67 11.76 7.75 -14.25
CA SER A 67 11.64 6.89 -15.43
C SER A 67 11.46 5.43 -15.01
N THR A 68 10.31 5.14 -14.43
CA THR A 68 9.95 3.85 -13.86
C THR A 68 9.00 3.17 -14.82
N ASP A 69 9.04 1.84 -14.87
CA ASP A 69 8.14 1.03 -15.70
C ASP A 69 6.67 1.50 -15.56
N VAL A 70 5.95 1.53 -16.68
CA VAL A 70 4.55 1.95 -16.75
C VAL A 70 3.68 1.08 -15.84
N ALA A 71 3.97 -0.21 -15.73
CA ALA A 71 3.21 -1.14 -14.89
C ALA A 71 3.36 -0.81 -13.40
N ILE A 72 4.59 -0.59 -12.91
CA ILE A 72 4.80 -0.25 -11.49
C ILE A 72 4.28 1.15 -11.16
N SER A 73 4.38 2.10 -12.10
CA SER A 73 3.80 3.44 -11.95
C SER A 73 2.27 3.41 -11.89
N SER A 74 1.63 2.51 -12.64
CA SER A 74 0.19 2.27 -12.58
C SER A 74 -0.23 1.70 -11.21
N LEU A 75 0.54 0.75 -10.69
CA LEU A 75 0.32 0.19 -9.35
C LEU A 75 0.50 1.24 -8.26
N ALA A 76 1.49 2.12 -8.36
CA ALA A 76 1.68 3.26 -7.47
C ALA A 76 0.44 4.16 -7.41
N LYS A 77 -0.11 4.53 -8.58
CA LYS A 77 -1.34 5.35 -8.67
C LYS A 77 -2.56 4.65 -8.09
N LYS A 78 -2.75 3.36 -8.38
CA LYS A 78 -3.85 2.56 -7.81
C LYS A 78 -3.75 2.54 -6.27
N SER A 79 -2.55 2.32 -5.73
CA SER A 79 -2.27 2.31 -4.30
C SER A 79 -2.50 3.66 -3.63
N GLU A 80 -2.02 4.74 -4.23
CA GLU A 80 -2.25 6.11 -3.73
C GLU A 80 -3.76 6.39 -3.64
N ALA A 81 -4.53 6.01 -4.65
CA ALA A 81 -5.98 6.20 -4.66
C ALA A 81 -6.70 5.38 -3.58
N ILE A 82 -6.28 4.14 -3.34
CA ILE A 82 -6.83 3.30 -2.25
C ILE A 82 -6.51 3.94 -0.88
N ALA A 83 -5.25 4.31 -0.65
CA ALA A 83 -4.82 4.96 0.59
C ALA A 83 -5.59 6.26 0.84
N LYS A 84 -5.76 7.08 -0.21
CA LYS A 84 -6.56 8.30 -0.14
C LYS A 84 -8.00 8.03 0.28
N GLU A 85 -8.66 7.04 -0.33
CA GLU A 85 -10.05 6.72 -0.01
C GLU A 85 -10.23 6.24 1.43
N MET A 86 -9.28 5.45 1.93
CA MET A 86 -9.26 5.01 3.33
C MET A 86 -9.11 6.19 4.28
N LEU A 87 -8.14 7.08 4.02
CA LEU A 87 -7.86 8.25 4.85
C LEU A 87 -8.99 9.29 4.78
N ASP A 88 -9.59 9.52 3.61
CA ASP A 88 -10.75 10.40 3.45
C ASP A 88 -11.96 9.84 4.19
N SER A 89 -12.12 8.50 4.21
CA SER A 89 -13.17 7.85 5.00
C SER A 89 -12.96 8.09 6.50
N LEU A 90 -11.71 8.03 6.99
CA LEU A 90 -11.37 8.35 8.37
C LEU A 90 -11.57 9.85 8.69
N LYS A 91 -11.07 10.74 7.84
CA LYS A 91 -11.16 12.19 8.03
C LYS A 91 -12.61 12.67 8.14
N ARG A 92 -13.52 12.12 7.31
CA ARG A 92 -14.96 12.40 7.44
C ARG A 92 -15.52 12.01 8.81
N ILE A 93 -14.97 11.01 9.48
CA ILE A 93 -15.37 10.63 10.83
C ILE A 93 -14.90 11.69 11.83
N GLU A 94 -13.64 12.09 11.71
CA GLU A 94 -13.01 13.06 12.60
C GLU A 94 -13.71 14.42 12.53
N GLU A 95 -14.01 14.90 11.32
CA GLU A 95 -14.69 16.18 11.08
C GLU A 95 -16.12 16.21 11.63
N ASN A 96 -16.83 15.08 11.59
CA ASN A 96 -18.19 14.97 12.15
C ASN A 96 -18.20 14.82 13.68
N SER A 97 -17.03 14.82 14.32
CA SER A 97 -16.88 14.57 15.75
C SER A 97 -16.27 15.77 16.49
N HIS A 98 -17.14 16.67 16.98
CA HIS A 98 -16.69 17.79 17.82
C HIS A 98 -16.56 17.38 19.30
N GLY A 99 -15.35 17.42 19.84
CA GLY A 99 -15.05 17.35 21.29
C GLY A 99 -14.87 15.93 21.90
N ARG A 100 -14.95 15.83 23.24
CA ARG A 100 -14.74 14.60 24.07
C ARG A 100 -15.62 13.39 23.70
N LYS A 101 -16.51 13.51 22.71
CA LYS A 101 -17.36 12.43 22.19
C LYS A 101 -16.81 11.79 20.89
N ARG A 102 -15.59 12.15 20.46
CA ARG A 102 -14.93 11.62 19.26
C ARG A 102 -14.92 10.09 19.21
N ASP A 103 -14.59 9.45 20.32
CA ASP A 103 -14.53 7.99 20.40
C ASP A 103 -15.91 7.34 20.22
N ALA A 104 -16.97 7.97 20.74
CA ALA A 104 -18.35 7.47 20.59
C ALA A 104 -18.88 7.68 19.17
N VAL A 105 -18.60 8.83 18.55
CA VAL A 105 -18.97 9.11 17.15
C VAL A 105 -18.21 8.18 16.21
N MET A 106 -16.93 7.97 16.46
CA MET A 106 -16.09 7.03 15.71
C MET A 106 -16.59 5.59 15.86
N LYS A 107 -16.98 5.18 17.06
CA LYS A 107 -17.61 3.87 17.30
C LYS A 107 -18.89 3.67 16.49
N THR A 108 -19.81 4.62 16.54
CA THR A 108 -21.08 4.54 15.80
C THR A 108 -20.85 4.55 14.29
N TRP A 109 -19.88 5.34 13.81
CA TRP A 109 -19.60 5.41 12.37
C TRP A 109 -18.90 4.17 11.83
N LEU A 110 -18.00 3.55 12.61
CA LEU A 110 -17.37 2.27 12.27
C LEU A 110 -18.40 1.12 12.21
N ILE A 111 -19.48 1.22 12.98
CA ILE A 111 -20.63 0.30 12.87
C ILE A 111 -21.44 0.59 11.59
N ILE A 112 -21.58 1.85 11.20
CA ILE A 112 -22.35 2.29 10.01
C ILE A 112 -21.58 2.06 8.70
N LEU A 113 -20.25 1.94 8.74
CA LEU A 113 -19.46 1.72 7.53
C LEU A 113 -19.95 0.44 6.83
N LYS A 114 -20.44 0.62 5.60
CA LYS A 114 -21.02 -0.49 4.83
C LYS A 114 -19.96 -1.57 4.64
N GLU A 115 -20.31 -2.79 5.02
CA GLU A 115 -19.45 -3.95 4.90
C GLU A 115 -18.98 -4.17 3.46
N ASP A 116 -19.85 -3.90 2.49
CA ASP A 116 -19.51 -3.95 1.06
C ASP A 116 -18.39 -2.99 0.68
N LYS A 117 -18.31 -1.82 1.33
CA LYS A 117 -17.23 -0.86 1.07
C LYS A 117 -15.90 -1.38 1.63
N LEU A 118 -15.92 -2.01 2.81
CA LEU A 118 -14.72 -2.62 3.40
C LEU A 118 -14.23 -3.79 2.56
N LYS A 119 -15.13 -4.69 2.16
CA LYS A 119 -14.82 -5.81 1.26
C LYS A 119 -14.30 -5.32 -0.09
N GLY A 120 -14.86 -4.24 -0.63
CA GLY A 120 -14.37 -3.61 -1.86
C GLY A 120 -12.94 -3.07 -1.73
N LEU A 121 -12.62 -2.41 -0.62
CA LEU A 121 -11.26 -1.94 -0.33
C LEU A 121 -10.27 -3.09 -0.13
N GLU A 122 -10.67 -4.12 0.61
CA GLU A 122 -9.89 -5.34 0.85
C GLU A 122 -9.57 -6.09 -0.44
N SER A 123 -10.56 -6.25 -1.32
CA SER A 123 -10.41 -6.85 -2.63
C SER A 123 -9.39 -6.08 -3.48
N ARG A 124 -9.47 -4.74 -3.50
CA ARG A 124 -8.55 -3.89 -4.26
C ARG A 124 -7.12 -3.93 -3.73
N LEU A 125 -6.92 -4.00 -2.40
CA LEU A 125 -5.60 -4.20 -1.81
C LEU A 125 -5.02 -5.57 -2.19
N THR A 126 -5.86 -6.61 -2.22
CA THR A 126 -5.45 -7.96 -2.61
C THR A 126 -5.08 -8.03 -4.09
N GLU A 127 -5.85 -7.36 -4.96
CA GLU A 127 -5.53 -7.22 -6.39
C GLU A 127 -4.17 -6.54 -6.58
N VAL A 128 -3.96 -5.38 -5.95
CA VAL A 128 -2.68 -4.66 -6.02
C VAL A 128 -1.51 -5.52 -5.54
N LYS A 129 -1.69 -6.28 -4.45
CA LYS A 129 -0.67 -7.21 -3.94
C LYS A 129 -0.34 -8.30 -4.96
N ALA A 130 -1.36 -8.88 -5.59
CA ALA A 130 -1.19 -9.92 -6.60
C ALA A 130 -0.45 -9.38 -7.83
N ASP A 131 -0.89 -8.23 -8.35
CA ASP A 131 -0.27 -7.55 -9.50
C ASP A 131 1.20 -7.19 -9.21
N LEU A 132 1.48 -6.64 -8.01
CA LEU A 132 2.84 -6.31 -7.60
C LEU A 132 3.73 -7.55 -7.51
N THR A 133 3.22 -8.63 -6.91
CA THR A 133 3.94 -9.90 -6.78
C THR A 133 4.27 -10.47 -8.15
N PHE A 134 3.31 -10.43 -9.08
CA PHE A 134 3.51 -10.85 -10.46
C PHE A 134 4.57 -10.00 -11.15
N TYR A 135 4.45 -8.67 -11.09
CA TYR A 135 5.39 -7.73 -11.68
C TYR A 135 6.83 -7.97 -11.18
N LEU A 136 7.03 -8.07 -9.87
CA LEU A 136 8.34 -8.34 -9.28
C LEU A 136 8.88 -9.71 -9.71
N SER A 137 8.03 -10.75 -9.73
CA SER A 137 8.44 -12.09 -10.14
C SER A 137 8.85 -12.19 -11.60
N VAL A 138 8.22 -11.41 -12.49
CA VAL A 138 8.59 -11.35 -13.90
C VAL A 138 9.88 -10.57 -14.09
N ASN A 139 10.00 -9.38 -13.49
CA ASN A 139 11.18 -8.55 -13.60
C ASN A 139 12.43 -9.22 -13.01
N LEU A 140 12.33 -9.80 -11.80
CA LEU A 140 13.45 -10.52 -11.19
C LEU A 140 13.94 -11.68 -12.07
N ARG A 141 13.02 -12.39 -12.75
CA ARG A 141 13.38 -13.45 -13.69
C ARG A 141 14.06 -12.91 -14.94
N ALA A 142 13.61 -11.77 -15.46
CA ALA A 142 14.22 -11.12 -16.62
C ALA A 142 15.66 -10.65 -16.29
N THR A 143 15.83 -9.90 -15.19
CA THR A 143 17.14 -9.42 -14.73
C THR A 143 18.10 -10.58 -14.42
N ALA A 144 17.61 -11.67 -13.82
CA ALA A 144 18.45 -12.85 -13.55
C ALA A 144 18.94 -13.53 -14.84
N ARG A 145 18.08 -13.61 -15.87
CA ARG A 145 18.46 -14.15 -17.19
C ARG A 145 19.49 -13.27 -17.89
N GLU A 146 19.23 -11.97 -17.95
CA GLU A 146 20.15 -11.01 -18.56
C GLU A 146 21.52 -11.02 -17.87
N THR A 147 21.54 -11.10 -16.54
CA THR A 147 22.78 -11.20 -15.77
C THR A 147 23.55 -12.48 -16.12
N LEU A 148 22.86 -13.62 -16.25
CA LEU A 148 23.49 -14.88 -16.61
C LEU A 148 24.06 -14.84 -18.03
N GLU A 149 23.30 -14.31 -18.99
CA GLU A 149 23.73 -14.14 -20.38
C GLU A 149 24.97 -13.24 -20.47
N ASN A 150 24.97 -12.10 -19.76
CA ASN A 150 26.11 -11.19 -19.70
C ASN A 150 27.36 -11.85 -19.08
N GLN A 151 27.19 -12.66 -18.03
CA GLN A 151 28.30 -13.40 -17.43
C GLN A 151 28.85 -14.48 -18.38
N ILE A 152 27.98 -15.20 -19.10
CA ILE A 152 28.41 -16.19 -20.10
C ILE A 152 29.18 -15.50 -21.22
N GLN A 153 28.68 -14.37 -21.73
CA GLN A 153 29.34 -13.61 -22.79
C GLN A 153 30.73 -13.11 -22.35
N MET A 154 30.85 -12.53 -21.16
CA MET A 154 32.15 -12.12 -20.61
C MET A 154 33.13 -13.29 -20.49
N LEU A 155 32.66 -14.46 -20.02
CA LEU A 155 33.51 -15.65 -19.92
C LEU A 155 33.98 -16.17 -21.28
N GLN A 156 33.15 -16.03 -22.33
CA GLN A 156 33.53 -16.40 -23.69
C GLN A 156 34.58 -15.43 -24.25
N GLU A 157 34.37 -14.13 -24.09
CA GLU A 157 35.33 -13.10 -24.51
C GLU A 157 36.69 -13.23 -23.80
N MET A 158 36.69 -13.60 -22.51
CA MET A 158 37.93 -13.86 -21.77
C MET A 158 38.68 -15.12 -22.20
N ARG A 159 37.96 -16.13 -22.72
CA ARG A 159 38.57 -17.37 -23.20
C ARG A 159 39.18 -17.22 -24.59
N ASP A 160 38.60 -16.34 -25.40
CA ASP A 160 38.99 -16.13 -26.79
C ASP A 160 40.10 -15.04 -26.93
N MET A 161 40.60 -14.50 -25.81
CA MET A 161 41.84 -13.69 -25.68
C MET A 161 43.07 -14.54 -25.37
#